data_AF-A0A7K3Y724-F1
#
_entry.id   AF-A0A7K3Y724-F1
#
_cell.length_a   1.000
_cell.length_b   1.000
_cell.length_c   1.000
_cell.angle_alpha   90.00
_cell.angle_beta   90.00
_cell.angle_gamma   90.00
#
_symmetry.space_group_name_H-M   'P 1'
#
loop_
_entity.id
_entity.type
_entity.pdbx_description
1 polymer ?
#
loop_
_entity_poly.entity_id
_entity_poly.type
_entity_poly.pdbx_seq_one_letter_code
_entity_poly.pdbx_strand_id
1 'polypeptide(L)' 'GTWLLIDYKTGRVDEASLAAKVQEHAIQMAVYRRAAEEILGEPVRVYLYFTDTGCFVEMDAEIPEVLQQAIHDIRGGRAH' A
#
# COMPACT_ATOMS: atom_id res chain seq x y z
N GLY A 1 -22.10 5.32 -6.03
CA GLY A 1 -20.91 4.74 -6.70
C GLY A 1 -19.88 4.39 -5.64
N THR A 2 -18.76 3.79 -6.00
CA THR A 2 -17.66 3.55 -5.05
C THR A 2 -16.45 4.39 -5.45
N TRP A 3 -15.83 5.05 -4.48
CA TRP A 3 -14.61 5.81 -4.72
C TRP A 3 -13.41 4.88 -4.85
N LEU A 4 -12.58 5.15 -5.86
CA LEU A 4 -11.36 4.42 -6.16
C LEU A 4 -10.18 5.39 -6.09
N LEU A 5 -9.15 5.01 -5.34
CA LEU A 5 -7.84 5.66 -5.39
C LEU A 5 -6.85 4.68 -6.00
N ILE A 6 -6.14 5.12 -7.03
CA ILE A 6 -5.14 4.33 -7.73
C ILE A 6 -3.82 5.08 -7.68
N ASP A 7 -2.80 4.46 -7.12
CA ASP A 7 -1.43 4.98 -7.14
C ASP A 7 -0.58 4.21 -8.16
N TYR A 8 0.10 4.96 -9.03
CA TYR A 8 0.84 4.44 -10.17
C TYR A 8 2.32 4.30 -9.83
N LYS A 9 2.89 3.10 -9.99
CA LYS A 9 4.30 2.79 -9.73
C LYS A 9 5.01 2.44 -11.02
N THR A 10 6.05 3.21 -11.34
CA THR A 10 6.83 3.11 -12.59
C THR A 10 8.19 2.45 -12.44
N GLY A 11 8.59 2.10 -11.21
CA GLY A 11 9.84 1.39 -10.96
C GLY A 11 9.81 -0.03 -11.54
N ARG A 12 11.00 -0.58 -11.82
CA ARG A 12 11.13 -1.99 -12.24
C ARG A 12 10.62 -2.91 -11.14
N VAL A 13 9.76 -3.84 -11.52
CA VAL A 13 9.24 -4.88 -10.63
C VAL A 13 9.22 -6.19 -11.39
N ASP A 14 9.82 -7.22 -10.81
CA ASP A 14 9.65 -8.58 -11.27
C ASP A 14 8.66 -9.32 -10.35
N GLU A 15 8.20 -10.49 -10.80
CA GLU A 15 7.23 -11.29 -10.06
C GLU A 15 7.73 -11.68 -8.65
N ALA A 16 9.05 -11.89 -8.51
CA ALA A 16 9.67 -12.24 -7.23
C ALA A 16 9.71 -11.07 -6.24
N SER A 17 9.81 -9.82 -6.72
CA SER A 17 9.88 -8.61 -5.90
C SER A 17 8.53 -7.93 -5.69
N LEU A 18 7.49 -8.32 -6.43
CA LEU A 18 6.16 -7.70 -6.37
C LEU A 18 5.59 -7.66 -4.95
N ALA A 19 5.67 -8.76 -4.20
CA ALA A 19 5.17 -8.83 -2.83
C ALA A 19 5.90 -7.86 -1.90
N ALA A 20 7.23 -7.77 -2.01
CA ALA A 20 8.03 -6.83 -1.23
C ALA A 20 7.69 -5.38 -1.60
N LYS A 21 7.51 -5.09 -2.88
CA LYS A 21 7.12 -3.76 -3.38
C LYS A 21 5.72 -3.34 -2.91
N VAL A 22 4.77 -4.27 -2.86
CA VAL A 22 3.45 -4.02 -2.27
C VAL A 22 3.59 -3.64 -0.79
N GLN A 23 4.42 -4.36 -0.02
CA GLN A 23 4.66 -4.05 1.39
C GLN A 23 5.37 -2.71 1.61
N GLU A 24 6.34 -2.35 0.76
CA GLU A 24 7.00 -1.03 0.78
C GLU A 24 6.00 0.13 0.69
N HIS A 25 4.86 -0.08 0.02
CA HIS A 25 3.82 0.94 -0.18
C HIS A 25 2.64 0.83 0.80
N ALA A 26 2.59 -0.18 1.67
CA ALA A 26 1.44 -0.42 2.54
C ALA A 26 1.10 0.76 3.45
N ILE A 27 2.11 1.37 4.10
CA ILE A 27 1.89 2.55 4.99
C ILE A 27 1.34 3.73 4.18
N GLN A 28 1.95 4.01 3.03
CA GLN A 28 1.54 5.10 2.16
C GLN A 28 0.08 4.94 1.75
N MET A 29 -0.33 3.73 1.36
CA MET A 29 -1.69 3.43 0.92
C MET A 29 -2.71 3.52 2.06
N ALA A 30 -2.35 3.05 3.26
CA ALA A 30 -3.21 3.17 4.44
C ALA A 30 -3.45 4.65 4.82
N VAL A 31 -2.41 5.49 4.75
CA VAL A 31 -2.54 6.95 4.96
C VAL A 31 -3.43 7.60 3.91
N TYR A 32 -3.26 7.23 2.63
CA TYR A 32 -4.08 7.78 1.54
C TYR A 32 -5.54 7.39 1.65
N ARG A 33 -5.83 6.12 1.96
CA ARG A 33 -7.20 5.65 2.21
C ARG A 33 -7.85 6.48 3.30
N ARG A 34 -7.19 6.59 4.46
CA ARG A 34 -7.72 7.32 5.60
C ARG A 34 -8.01 8.79 5.27
N ALA A 35 -7.07 9.48 4.64
CA ALA A 35 -7.24 10.87 4.26
C ALA A 35 -8.38 11.06 3.25
N ALA A 36 -8.49 10.18 2.25
CA ALA A 36 -9.55 10.25 1.26
C ALA A 36 -10.93 9.98 1.87
N GLU A 37 -11.05 8.99 2.76
CA GLU A 37 -12.29 8.70 3.50
C GLU A 37 -12.70 9.87 4.41
N GLU A 38 -11.75 10.54 5.06
CA GLU A 38 -12.03 11.73 5.88
C GLU A 38 -12.52 12.93 5.05
N ILE A 39 -11.98 13.12 3.85
CA ILE A 39 -12.37 14.21 2.96
C ILE A 39 -13.75 13.95 2.33
N LEU A 40 -13.99 12.71 1.91
CA LEU A 40 -15.21 12.34 1.16
C LEU A 40 -16.38 11.99 2.07
N GLY A 41 -16.12 11.57 3.32
CA GLY A 41 -17.13 11.02 4.22
C GLY A 41 -17.68 9.66 3.76
N GLU A 42 -17.02 9.01 2.79
CA GLU A 42 -17.42 7.75 2.17
C GLU A 42 -16.23 6.78 2.10
N PRO A 43 -16.45 5.46 2.14
CA PRO A 43 -15.39 4.46 1.98
C PRO A 43 -14.68 4.55 0.63
N VAL A 44 -13.37 4.28 0.63
CA VAL A 44 -12.51 4.32 -0.57
C VAL A 44 -11.77 3.00 -0.73
N ARG A 45 -11.87 2.38 -1.92
CA ARG A 45 -11.03 1.23 -2.28
C ARG A 45 -9.73 1.74 -2.89
N VAL A 46 -8.61 1.21 -2.43
CA VAL A 46 -7.28 1.67 -2.79
C VAL A 46 -6.50 0.60 -3.56
N TYR A 47 -5.77 1.03 -4.58
CA TYR A 47 -5.06 0.14 -5.49
C TYR A 47 -3.66 0.64 -5.81
N LEU A 48 -2.73 -0.30 -5.95
CA LEU A 48 -1.45 -0.10 -6.61
C LEU A 48 -1.51 -0.62 -8.03
N TYR A 49 -1.03 0.18 -8.98
CA TYR A 49 -0.80 -0.24 -10.36
C TYR A 49 0.68 -0.17 -10.70
N PHE A 50 1.29 -1.31 -10.97
CA PHE A 50 2.69 -1.42 -11.39
C PHE A 50 2.76 -1.39 -12.91
N THR A 51 3.26 -0.29 -13.49
CA THR A 51 3.24 -0.09 -14.95
C THR A 51 4.20 -1.03 -15.69
N ASP A 52 5.27 -1.49 -15.02
CA ASP A 52 6.28 -2.38 -15.59
C ASP A 52 5.71 -3.79 -15.85
N THR A 53 4.84 -4.27 -14.95
CA THR A 53 4.24 -5.61 -15.04
C THR A 53 2.78 -5.58 -15.50
N GLY A 54 2.13 -4.42 -15.46
CA GLY A 54 0.69 -4.29 -15.65
C GLY A 54 -0.15 -4.84 -14.47
N CYS A 55 0.48 -5.16 -13.33
CA CYS A 55 -0.21 -5.75 -12.19
C CYS A 55 -1.04 -4.70 -11.44
N PHE A 56 -2.29 -5.07 -11.14
CA PHE A 56 -3.21 -4.34 -10.28
C PHE A 56 -3.34 -5.07 -8.94
N VAL A 57 -3.07 -4.38 -7.82
CA VAL A 57 -3.14 -4.96 -6.48
C VAL A 57 -4.08 -4.13 -5.63
N GLU A 58 -5.15 -4.74 -5.13
CA GLU A 58 -6.02 -4.13 -4.13
C GLU A 58 -5.33 -4.15 -2.77
N MET A 59 -5.41 -3.02 -2.05
CA MET A 59 -4.82 -2.89 -0.73
C MET A 59 -5.93 -2.86 0.32
N ASP A 60 -5.92 -3.85 1.21
CA ASP A 60 -6.93 -4.00 2.27
C ASP A 60 -6.35 -3.78 3.67
N ALA A 61 -5.16 -3.19 3.77
CA ALA A 61 -4.47 -3.04 5.04
C ALA A 61 -4.86 -1.74 5.76
N GLU A 62 -5.25 -1.85 7.03
CA GLU A 62 -5.56 -0.71 7.90
C GLU A 62 -4.29 -0.17 8.59
N ILE A 63 -4.25 1.13 8.88
CA ILE A 63 -3.08 1.80 9.49
C ILE A 63 -2.56 1.06 10.76
N PRO A 64 -3.40 0.62 11.72
CA PRO A 64 -2.91 -0.05 12.92
C PRO A 64 -2.16 -1.35 12.63
N GLU A 65 -2.60 -2.12 11.64
CA GLU A 65 -2.01 -3.41 11.27
C GLU A 65 -0.65 -3.19 10.61
N VAL A 66 -0.57 -2.24 9.68
CA VAL A 66 0.68 -1.88 9.01
C VAL A 66 1.68 -1.30 10.00
N LEU A 67 1.22 -0.46 10.95
CA LEU A 67 2.08 0.11 11.98
C LEU A 67 2.62 -0.95 12.94
N GLN A 68 1.80 -1.94 13.33
CA GLN A 68 2.26 -3.06 14.15
C GLN A 68 3.33 -3.89 13.43
N GLN A 69 3.12 -4.17 12.14
CA GLN A 69 4.11 -4.87 11.32
C GLN A 69 5.42 -4.07 11.22
N ALA A 70 5.35 -2.77 10.92
CA ALA A 70 6.53 -1.91 10.85
C ALA A 70 7.28 -1.84 12.19
N ILE A 71 6.57 -1.75 13.32
CA ILE A 71 7.18 -1.77 14.66
C ILE A 71 7.85 -3.12 14.93
N HIS A 72 7.22 -4.23 14.54
CA HIS A 72 7.79 -5.56 14.65
C HIS A 72 9.09 -5.67 13.86
N ASP A 73 9.10 -5.21 12.61
CA ASP A 73 10.27 -5.31 11.72
C ASP A 73 11.44 -4.45 12.23
N ILE A 74 11.17 -3.24 12.74
CA ILE A 74 12.18 -2.39 13.40
C ILE A 74 12.74 -3.06 14.66
N ARG A 75 11.90 -3.74 15.44
CA ARG A 75 12.33 -4.45 16.66
C ARG A 75 13.09 -5.74 16.35
N GLY A 76 12.79 -6.38 15.21
CA GLY A 76 13.42 -7.61 14.75
C GLY A 76 14.74 -7.41 14.00
N GLY A 77 15.00 -6.21 13.45
CA GLY A 77 16.16 -5.96 12.59
C GLY A 77 17.00 -4.73 12.98
N ARG A 78 18.21 -4.97 13.51
CA ARG A 78 19.35 -4.07 13.37
C ARG A 78 20.33 -4.65 12.34
N ALA A 79 20.77 -3.77 11.44
CA ALA A 79 21.91 -3.87 10.53
C ALA A 79 21.77 -4.80 9.30
N HIS A 80 21.46 -4.18 8.16
CA HIS A 80 22.26 -4.35 6.96
C HIS A 80 22.87 -3.01 6.60
#